data_AF-A0A7V0L2S7-F1
#
_entry.id   AF-A0A7V0L2S7-F1
#
_cell.length_a   1.000
_cell.length_b   1.000
_cell.length_c   1.000
_cell.angle_alpha   90.00
_cell.angle_beta   90.00
_cell.angle_gamma   90.00
#
_symmetry.space_group_name_H-M   'P 1'
#
loop_
_entity.id
_entity.type
_entity.pdbx_description
1 polymer ?
#
loop_
_entity_poly.entity_id
_entity_poly.type
_entity_poly.pdbx_seq_one_letter_code
_entity_poly.pdbx_strand_id
1 'polypeptide(L)'
;MQEQIRKAKQKSILWGIIGSALLLSIYFIIVSLSNSVGHALSEFWQLWYWITALVVGFGIQVGLFTHTRQTIQLKKQLKGATSSVAAGAGVSTVSMVACCAHHLSDLLPILGLSAAAVFLTQYQLVFMIVGILSNILGITYMLSIISKHHLYFDDNKWLVRLAGYNYKRIFRIEIPILLIIFLSGTLFFSGNPAASSQVADVQQRVLLENQEVQGNGIWVGIGGEYQRAQGMLMFNIKITTHSGSLDFRLDKISTLKINGRPISLPVTWEGSPPGGHH
;
A
#
# COMPACT_ATOMS: atom_id res chain seq x y z
N MET A 1 -13.66 39.53 8.98
CA MET A 1 -13.83 38.23 9.69
C MET A 1 -14.42 37.14 8.78
N GLN A 2 -15.57 37.37 8.13
CA GLN A 2 -16.20 36.38 7.23
C GLN A 2 -15.29 35.89 6.09
N GLU A 3 -14.51 36.77 5.47
CA GLU A 3 -13.59 36.36 4.41
C GLU A 3 -12.43 35.47 4.92
N GLN A 4 -11.95 35.70 6.14
CA GLN A 4 -10.92 34.86 6.77
C GLN A 4 -11.47 33.45 7.05
N ILE A 5 -12.72 33.36 7.51
CA ILE A 5 -13.43 32.08 7.74
C ILE A 5 -13.61 31.32 6.42
N ARG A 6 -14.06 32.02 5.35
CA ARG A 6 -14.20 31.42 4.02
C ARG A 6 -12.87 30.88 3.48
N LYS A 7 -11.79 31.66 3.60
CA LYS A 7 -10.44 31.24 3.16
C LYS A 7 -9.93 30.03 3.97
N ALA A 8 -10.17 29.99 5.27
CA ALA A 8 -9.83 28.84 6.10
C ALA A 8 -10.59 27.59 5.65
N LYS A 9 -11.91 27.68 5.48
CA LYS A 9 -12.73 26.57 4.97
C LYS A 9 -12.25 26.04 3.63
N GLN A 10 -11.95 26.94 2.67
CA GLN A 10 -11.42 26.55 1.36
C GLN A 10 -10.07 25.84 1.48
N LYS A 11 -9.16 26.36 2.31
CA LYS A 11 -7.87 25.71 2.55
C LYS A 11 -8.05 24.31 3.15
N SER A 12 -8.96 24.13 4.10
CA SER A 12 -9.20 22.82 4.69
C SER A 12 -9.66 21.78 3.65
N ILE A 13 -10.62 22.15 2.80
CA ILE A 13 -11.08 21.29 1.70
C ILE A 13 -9.93 20.99 0.72
N LEU A 14 -9.17 22.02 0.35
CA LEU A 14 -8.04 21.87 -0.57
C LEU A 14 -6.98 20.91 -0.02
N TRP A 15 -6.59 21.05 1.25
CA TRP A 15 -5.62 20.15 1.87
C TRP A 15 -6.15 18.72 2.00
N GLY A 16 -7.45 18.54 2.25
CA GLY A 16 -8.08 17.22 2.21
C GLY A 16 -7.95 16.56 0.83
N ILE A 17 -8.27 17.30 -0.24
CA ILE A 17 -8.14 16.83 -1.63
C ILE A 17 -6.68 16.51 -1.97
N ILE A 18 -5.75 17.40 -1.62
CA ILE A 18 -4.30 17.19 -1.84
C ILE A 18 -3.84 15.94 -1.08
N GLY A 19 -4.27 15.75 0.17
CA GLY A 19 -3.95 14.57 0.96
C GLY A 19 -4.44 13.27 0.30
N SER A 20 -5.69 13.23 -0.17
CA SER A 20 -6.23 12.09 -0.91
C SER A 20 -5.47 11.82 -2.21
N ALA A 21 -5.20 12.86 -3.01
CA ALA A 21 -4.48 12.73 -4.26
C ALA A 21 -3.04 12.24 -4.05
N LEU A 22 -2.35 12.76 -3.03
CA LEU A 22 -1.00 12.34 -2.66
C LEU A 22 -0.96 10.87 -2.25
N LEU A 23 -1.90 10.44 -1.38
CA LEU A 23 -1.97 9.05 -0.94
C LEU A 23 -2.21 8.09 -2.12
N LEU A 24 -3.15 8.44 -3.01
CA LEU A 24 -3.46 7.65 -4.20
C LEU A 24 -2.27 7.62 -5.19
N SER A 25 -1.58 8.74 -5.36
CA SER A 25 -0.39 8.82 -6.21
C SER A 25 0.74 7.95 -5.68
N ILE A 26 0.99 7.99 -4.37
CA ILE A 26 1.98 7.14 -3.70
C ILE A 26 1.66 5.67 -3.91
N TYR A 27 0.38 5.27 -3.77
CA TYR A 27 -0.06 3.90 -4.05
C TYR A 27 0.30 3.48 -5.48
N PHE A 28 -0.09 4.26 -6.50
CA PHE A 28 0.20 3.91 -7.89
C PHE A 28 1.70 3.90 -8.20
N ILE A 29 2.48 4.82 -7.63
CA ILE A 29 3.94 4.86 -7.81
C ILE A 29 4.57 3.59 -7.25
N ILE A 30 4.27 3.23 -6.00
CA ILE A 30 4.86 2.06 -5.35
C ILE A 30 4.50 0.77 -6.10
N VAL A 31 3.22 0.58 -6.43
CA VAL A 31 2.76 -0.65 -7.09
C VAL A 31 3.28 -0.74 -8.53
N SER A 32 3.35 0.39 -9.25
CA SER A 32 3.88 0.41 -10.62
C SER A 32 5.38 0.14 -10.67
N LEU A 33 6.15 0.64 -9.70
CA LEU A 33 7.59 0.37 -9.59
C LEU A 33 7.88 -1.08 -9.21
N SER A 34 6.99 -1.72 -8.42
CA SER A 34 7.18 -3.09 -7.94
C SER A 34 6.84 -4.14 -9.01
N ASN A 35 5.74 -3.97 -9.74
CA ASN A 35 5.23 -5.01 -10.64
C ASN A 35 5.10 -4.52 -12.09
N SER A 36 4.21 -3.55 -12.33
CA SER A 36 4.01 -2.83 -13.59
C SER A 36 2.80 -1.91 -13.48
N VAL A 37 2.65 -0.97 -14.41
CA VAL A 37 1.46 -0.09 -14.49
C VAL A 37 0.18 -0.91 -14.75
N GLY A 38 0.24 -1.92 -15.62
CA GLY A 38 -0.92 -2.77 -15.91
C GLY A 38 -1.40 -3.54 -14.67
N HIS A 39 -0.45 -4.08 -13.90
CA HIS A 39 -0.76 -4.76 -12.64
C HIS A 39 -1.32 -3.81 -11.58
N ALA A 40 -0.78 -2.59 -11.46
CA ALA A 40 -1.30 -1.58 -10.55
C ALA A 40 -2.77 -1.22 -10.84
N LEU A 41 -3.14 -1.16 -12.13
CA LEU A 41 -4.50 -0.84 -12.54
C LEU A 41 -5.47 -2.00 -12.27
N SER A 42 -5.07 -3.25 -12.52
CA SER A 42 -5.89 -4.42 -12.22
C SER A 42 -6.11 -4.60 -10.72
N GLU A 43 -5.06 -4.44 -9.91
CA GLU A 43 -5.13 -4.47 -8.45
C GLU A 43 -6.07 -3.39 -7.91
N PHE A 44 -5.95 -2.17 -8.44
CA PHE A 44 -6.84 -1.07 -8.07
C PHE A 44 -8.30 -1.42 -8.34
N TRP A 45 -8.63 -1.98 -9.51
CA TRP A 45 -10.00 -2.37 -9.84
C TRP A 45 -10.52 -3.54 -9.01
N GLN A 46 -9.66 -4.43 -8.52
CA GLN A 46 -10.08 -5.50 -7.63
C GLN A 46 -10.36 -4.98 -6.21
N LEU A 47 -9.58 -4.01 -5.76
CA LEU A 47 -9.60 -3.49 -4.38
C LEU A 47 -10.17 -2.07 -4.27
N TRP A 48 -10.86 -1.58 -5.30
CA TRP A 48 -11.23 -0.17 -5.40
C TRP A 48 -12.08 0.31 -4.23
N TYR A 49 -12.98 -0.54 -3.71
CA TYR A 49 -13.81 -0.23 -2.54
C TYR A 49 -12.96 0.07 -1.29
N TRP A 50 -11.95 -0.75 -1.03
CA TRP A 50 -11.03 -0.60 0.10
C TRP A 50 -10.14 0.63 -0.05
N ILE A 51 -9.56 0.81 -1.24
CA ILE A 51 -8.69 1.94 -1.56
C ILE A 51 -9.47 3.25 -1.48
N THR A 52 -10.68 3.29 -2.05
CA THR A 52 -11.54 4.48 -2.01
C THR A 52 -11.90 4.84 -0.57
N ALA A 53 -12.27 3.87 0.26
CA ALA A 53 -12.57 4.10 1.67
C ALA A 53 -11.38 4.70 2.43
N LEU A 54 -10.16 4.19 2.18
CA LEU A 54 -8.93 4.71 2.76
C LEU A 54 -8.61 6.14 2.29
N VAL A 55 -8.67 6.37 0.97
CA VAL A 55 -8.34 7.67 0.35
C VAL A 55 -9.32 8.76 0.78
N VAL A 56 -10.61 8.45 0.81
CA VAL A 56 -11.65 9.38 1.28
C VAL A 56 -11.51 9.62 2.79
N GLY A 57 -11.32 8.57 3.59
CA GLY A 57 -11.14 8.69 5.04
C GLY A 57 -9.93 9.55 5.40
N PHE A 58 -8.79 9.32 4.74
CA PHE A 58 -7.58 10.09 4.93
C PHE A 58 -7.76 11.56 4.54
N GLY A 59 -8.40 11.83 3.39
CA GLY A 59 -8.72 13.20 2.97
C GLY A 59 -9.59 13.95 3.96
N ILE A 60 -10.62 13.28 4.51
CA ILE A 60 -11.46 13.82 5.57
C ILE A 60 -10.61 14.14 6.81
N GLN A 61 -9.74 13.22 7.26
CA GLN A 61 -8.86 13.47 8.41
C GLN A 61 -7.95 14.69 8.20
N VAL A 62 -7.29 14.78 7.05
CA VAL A 62 -6.44 15.93 6.70
C VAL A 62 -7.25 17.23 6.65
N GLY A 63 -8.45 17.19 6.09
CA GLY A 63 -9.39 18.32 6.08
C GLY A 63 -9.78 18.77 7.49
N LEU A 64 -10.21 17.85 8.36
CA LEU A 64 -10.58 18.16 9.74
C LEU A 64 -9.39 18.69 10.55
N PHE A 65 -8.21 18.12 10.35
CA PHE A 65 -6.99 18.56 11.01
C PHE A 65 -6.63 20.01 10.62
N THR A 66 -6.65 20.31 9.32
CA THR A 66 -6.34 21.65 8.82
C THR A 66 -7.38 22.68 9.25
N HIS A 67 -8.67 22.31 9.26
CA HIS A 67 -9.75 23.14 9.82
C HIS A 67 -9.53 23.46 11.30
N THR A 68 -9.21 22.42 12.09
CA THR A 68 -8.94 22.55 13.53
C THR A 68 -7.76 23.48 13.78
N ARG A 69 -6.64 23.28 13.06
CA ARG A 69 -5.44 24.12 13.18
C ARG A 69 -5.72 25.58 12.84
N GLN A 70 -6.44 25.84 11.74
CA GLN A 70 -6.75 27.19 11.31
C GLN A 70 -7.73 27.88 12.26
N THR A 71 -8.75 27.17 12.75
CA THR A 71 -9.71 27.72 13.70
C THR A 71 -9.03 28.07 15.02
N ILE A 72 -8.11 27.24 15.50
CA ILE A 72 -7.27 27.57 16.67
C ILE A 72 -6.43 28.81 16.41
N GLN A 73 -5.76 28.91 15.26
CA GLN A 73 -4.94 30.08 14.92
C GLN A 73 -5.79 31.36 14.87
N LEU A 74 -6.96 31.32 14.24
CA LEU A 74 -7.89 32.45 14.17
C LEU A 74 -8.41 32.83 15.57
N LYS A 75 -8.80 31.86 16.40
CA LYS A 75 -9.26 32.12 17.78
C LYS A 75 -8.13 32.63 18.68
N LYS A 76 -6.87 32.22 18.45
CA LYS A 76 -5.68 32.76 19.13
C LYS A 76 -5.44 34.23 18.79
N GLN A 77 -5.52 34.58 17.51
CA GLN A 77 -5.40 35.98 17.08
C GLN A 77 -6.49 36.86 17.70
N LEU A 78 -7.66 36.29 18.03
CA LEU A 78 -8.77 36.99 18.67
C LEU A 78 -8.72 37.03 20.20
N LYS A 79 -8.00 36.11 20.87
CA LYS A 79 -8.02 35.97 22.34
C LYS A 79 -6.65 35.96 23.04
N GLY A 80 -5.55 36.12 22.30
CA GLY A 80 -4.21 36.22 22.90
C GLY A 80 -3.81 35.05 23.80
N ALA A 81 -4.34 33.82 23.61
CA ALA A 81 -4.09 32.73 24.56
C ALA A 81 -4.00 31.31 23.96
N THR A 82 -3.03 30.58 24.56
CA THR A 82 -2.77 29.15 24.73
C THR A 82 -2.17 28.28 23.61
N SER A 83 -0.85 28.14 23.69
CA SER A 83 0.12 27.34 22.94
C SER A 83 -0.01 25.81 23.02
N SER A 84 -0.87 25.23 23.86
CA SER A 84 -0.82 23.80 24.20
C SER A 84 -1.35 22.83 23.12
N VAL A 85 -2.35 23.21 22.31
CA VAL A 85 -2.97 22.28 21.33
C VAL A 85 -2.15 22.13 20.05
N ALA A 86 -1.38 23.16 19.66
CA ALA A 86 -0.52 23.10 18.48
C ALA A 86 0.72 22.21 18.68
N ALA A 87 1.22 22.12 19.92
CA ALA A 87 2.33 21.26 20.28
C ALA A 87 1.97 19.77 20.18
N GLY A 88 0.80 19.36 20.71
CA GLY A 88 0.34 17.96 20.61
C GLY A 88 0.08 17.51 19.16
N ALA A 89 -0.53 18.38 18.35
CA ALA A 89 -0.80 18.11 16.93
C ALA A 89 0.49 17.96 16.09
N GLY A 90 1.51 18.78 16.35
CA GLY A 90 2.79 18.69 15.65
C GLY A 90 3.62 17.48 16.06
N VAL A 91 3.64 17.15 17.36
CA VAL A 91 4.39 16.00 17.90
C VAL A 91 3.84 14.68 17.38
N SER A 92 2.52 14.49 17.28
CA SER A 92 1.96 13.24 16.73
C SER A 92 2.25 13.04 15.24
N THR A 93 2.25 14.10 14.42
CA THR A 93 2.63 13.98 13.00
C THR A 93 4.13 13.73 12.85
N VAL A 94 4.99 14.38 13.63
CA VAL A 94 6.44 14.11 13.62
C VAL A 94 6.73 12.70 14.14
N SER A 95 6.05 12.23 15.19
CA SER A 95 6.20 10.84 15.68
C SER A 95 5.66 9.82 14.68
N MET A 96 4.58 10.11 13.96
CA MET A 96 4.04 9.21 12.93
C MET A 96 4.94 9.19 11.68
N VAL A 97 5.40 10.35 11.21
CA VAL A 97 6.35 10.44 10.09
C VAL A 97 7.71 9.85 10.48
N ALA A 98 8.20 10.06 11.70
CA ALA A 98 9.42 9.43 12.20
C ALA A 98 9.27 7.91 12.33
N CYS A 99 8.11 7.43 12.80
CA CYS A 99 7.76 6.00 12.85
C CYS A 99 7.65 5.38 11.44
N CYS A 100 7.13 6.12 10.45
CA CYS A 100 7.07 5.68 9.06
C CYS A 100 8.43 5.80 8.34
N ALA A 101 9.24 6.80 8.68
CA ALA A 101 10.53 7.06 8.04
C ALA A 101 11.64 6.15 8.57
N HIS A 102 11.57 5.65 9.81
CA HIS A 102 12.51 4.62 10.25
C HIS A 102 12.31 3.30 9.51
N HIS A 103 11.09 3.01 9.04
CA HIS A 103 10.81 1.84 8.20
C HIS A 103 11.28 2.04 6.76
N LEU A 104 11.53 3.29 6.34
CA LEU A 104 12.23 3.58 5.10
C LEU A 104 13.74 3.29 5.22
N SER A 105 14.29 3.33 6.45
CA SER A 105 15.66 2.89 6.74
C SER A 105 15.79 1.35 6.77
N ASP A 106 14.68 0.60 6.81
CA ASP A 106 14.66 -0.87 6.71
C ASP A 106 14.76 -1.37 5.25
N LEU A 107 14.77 -0.48 4.25
CA LEU A 107 14.99 -0.79 2.83
C LEU A 107 16.46 -1.12 2.47
N LEU A 108 17.34 -1.26 3.47
CA LEU A 108 18.78 -1.36 3.29
C LEU A 108 19.38 -2.76 3.04
N PRO A 109 18.63 -3.88 3.05
CA PRO A 109 19.14 -5.09 2.41
C PRO A 109 18.23 -5.54 1.26
N ILE A 110 18.79 -5.51 0.05
CA ILE A 110 18.24 -5.96 -1.24
C ILE A 110 17.74 -7.44 -1.21
N LEU A 111 18.00 -8.19 -0.14
CA LEU A 111 17.51 -9.55 0.11
C LEU A 111 16.26 -9.62 1.01
N GLY A 112 15.96 -8.58 1.81
CA GLY A 112 14.79 -8.52 2.71
C GLY A 112 13.51 -8.02 2.03
N LEU A 113 13.65 -7.32 0.89
CA LEU A 113 12.55 -6.84 0.06
C LEU A 113 11.63 -7.97 -0.41
N SER A 114 12.16 -9.15 -0.71
CA SER A 114 11.37 -10.30 -1.17
C SER A 114 10.46 -10.86 -0.07
N ALA A 115 10.98 -11.03 1.16
CA ALA A 115 10.20 -11.51 2.29
C ALA A 115 9.19 -10.45 2.78
N ALA A 116 9.59 -9.18 2.80
CA ALA A 116 8.70 -8.06 3.13
C ALA A 116 7.59 -7.89 2.09
N ALA A 117 7.89 -8.03 0.80
CA ALA A 117 6.89 -7.98 -0.27
C ALA A 117 5.87 -9.12 -0.16
N VAL A 118 6.33 -10.35 0.12
CA VAL A 118 5.43 -11.50 0.35
C VAL A 118 4.56 -11.29 1.57
N PHE A 119 5.13 -10.81 2.68
CA PHE A 119 4.39 -10.49 3.90
C PHE A 119 3.35 -9.38 3.67
N LEU A 120 3.73 -8.29 2.99
CA LEU A 120 2.84 -7.18 2.68
C LEU A 120 1.69 -7.61 1.77
N THR A 121 1.95 -8.50 0.80
CA THR A 121 0.92 -9.03 -0.10
C THR A 121 -0.02 -10.00 0.64
N GLN A 122 0.52 -10.89 1.47
CA GLN A 122 -0.26 -11.82 2.31
C GLN A 122 -1.20 -11.10 3.27
N TYR A 123 -0.71 -10.06 3.95
CA TYR A 123 -1.47 -9.32 4.96
C TYR A 123 -2.09 -8.02 4.43
N GLN A 124 -2.09 -7.79 3.11
CA GLN A 124 -2.57 -6.57 2.46
C GLN A 124 -3.99 -6.21 2.92
N LEU A 125 -4.90 -7.19 2.94
CA LEU A 125 -6.29 -6.98 3.36
C LEU A 125 -6.37 -6.64 4.85
N VAL A 126 -5.57 -7.27 5.70
CA VAL A 126 -5.51 -6.98 7.14
C VAL A 126 -5.03 -5.54 7.37
N PHE A 127 -3.99 -5.09 6.65
CA PHE A 127 -3.52 -3.71 6.72
C PHE A 127 -4.58 -2.71 6.24
N MET A 128 -5.33 -3.03 5.18
CA MET A 128 -6.43 -2.18 4.70
C MET A 128 -7.55 -2.07 5.74
N ILE A 129 -7.97 -3.19 6.36
CA ILE A 129 -8.98 -3.18 7.44
C ILE A 129 -8.50 -2.30 8.59
N VAL A 130 -7.29 -2.54 9.10
CA VAL A 130 -6.72 -1.76 10.21
C VAL A 130 -6.65 -0.27 9.85
N GLY A 131 -6.23 0.05 8.63
CA GLY A 131 -6.19 1.41 8.11
C GLY A 131 -7.56 2.09 8.10
N ILE A 132 -8.61 1.39 7.65
CA ILE A 132 -9.99 1.91 7.65
C ILE A 132 -10.51 2.11 9.07
N LEU A 133 -10.32 1.13 9.96
CA LEU A 133 -10.74 1.24 11.36
C LEU A 133 -10.03 2.42 12.05
N SER A 134 -8.74 2.61 11.78
CA SER A 134 -7.96 3.75 12.27
C SER A 134 -8.45 5.08 11.68
N ASN A 135 -8.82 5.09 10.39
CA ASN A 135 -9.42 6.27 9.75
C ASN A 135 -10.72 6.70 10.44
N ILE A 136 -11.63 5.74 10.66
CA ILE A 136 -12.91 5.95 11.36
C ILE A 136 -12.65 6.54 12.76
N LEU A 137 -11.79 5.88 13.55
CA LEU A 137 -11.48 6.32 14.91
C LEU A 137 -10.86 7.73 14.94
N GLY A 138 -9.93 8.03 14.04
CA GLY A 138 -9.29 9.34 13.97
C GLY A 138 -10.23 10.45 13.53
N ILE A 139 -11.19 10.17 12.64
CA ILE A 139 -12.25 11.14 12.26
C ILE A 139 -13.13 11.42 13.49
N THR A 140 -13.60 10.39 14.18
CA THR A 140 -14.43 10.54 15.39
C THR A 140 -13.68 11.31 16.49
N TYR A 141 -12.37 11.06 16.65
CA TYR A 141 -11.51 11.79 17.57
C TYR A 141 -11.35 13.26 17.23
N MET A 142 -11.08 13.61 15.97
CA MET A 142 -10.99 15.00 15.54
C MET A 142 -12.31 15.74 15.72
N LEU A 143 -13.43 15.08 15.40
CA LEU A 143 -14.76 15.65 15.63
C LEU A 143 -15.07 15.87 17.12
N SER A 144 -14.64 14.95 17.99
CA SER A 144 -14.73 15.11 19.45
C SER A 144 -13.95 16.33 19.96
N ILE A 145 -12.75 16.58 19.43
CA ILE A 145 -11.95 17.78 19.73
C ILE A 145 -12.70 19.04 19.27
N ILE A 146 -13.21 19.04 18.03
CA ILE A 146 -13.95 20.17 17.46
C ILE A 146 -15.18 20.50 18.31
N SER A 147 -15.92 19.48 18.74
CA SER A 147 -17.09 19.61 19.63
C SER A 147 -16.68 20.17 20.99
N LYS A 148 -15.74 19.53 21.69
CA LYS A 148 -15.32 19.88 23.05
C LYS A 148 -14.78 21.31 23.15
N HIS A 149 -14.03 21.75 22.14
CA HIS A 149 -13.39 23.07 22.13
C HIS A 149 -14.15 24.12 21.30
N HIS A 150 -15.37 23.79 20.83
CA HIS A 150 -16.18 24.69 20.00
C HIS A 150 -15.37 25.25 18.81
N LEU A 151 -14.62 24.41 18.11
CA LEU A 151 -13.74 24.79 16.98
C LEU A 151 -14.50 24.77 15.65
N TYR A 152 -15.72 25.29 15.66
CA TYR A 152 -16.55 25.47 14.48
C TYR A 152 -17.11 26.90 14.47
N PHE A 153 -17.56 27.32 13.30
CA PHE A 153 -18.24 28.60 13.09
C PHE A 153 -19.71 28.29 12.76
N ASP A 154 -20.63 29.15 13.21
CA ASP A 154 -22.08 28.92 13.11
C ASP A 154 -22.61 28.92 11.67
N ASP A 155 -21.83 29.43 10.72
CA ASP A 155 -22.11 29.38 9.28
C ASP A 155 -22.04 27.94 8.71
N ASN A 156 -21.32 27.03 9.38
CA ASN A 156 -21.18 25.65 8.95
C ASN A 156 -22.19 24.71 9.62
N LYS A 157 -23.41 24.66 9.05
CA LYS A 157 -24.52 23.79 9.51
C LYS A 157 -24.10 22.33 9.73
N TRP A 158 -23.19 21.80 8.90
CA TRP A 158 -22.71 20.41 9.01
C TRP A 158 -21.86 20.19 10.26
N LEU A 159 -20.88 21.07 10.51
CA LEU A 159 -20.03 20.97 11.70
C LEU A 159 -20.82 21.24 12.98
N VAL A 160 -21.79 22.17 12.96
CA VAL A 160 -22.69 22.43 14.10
C VAL A 160 -23.48 21.17 14.44
N ARG A 161 -24.06 20.50 13.44
CA ARG A 161 -24.80 19.25 13.63
C ARG A 161 -23.92 18.13 14.17
N LEU A 162 -22.72 17.97 13.61
CA LEU A 162 -21.76 16.96 14.08
C LEU A 162 -21.26 17.27 15.49
N ALA A 163 -21.00 18.53 15.82
CA ALA A 163 -20.53 18.94 17.14
C ALA A 163 -21.56 18.70 18.24
N GLY A 164 -22.85 18.66 17.91
CA GLY A 164 -23.94 18.37 18.85
C GLY A 164 -24.04 16.92 19.32
N TYR A 165 -23.28 15.99 18.73
CA TYR A 165 -23.29 14.59 19.16
C TYR A 165 -22.53 14.35 20.47
N ASN A 166 -22.98 13.34 21.24
CA ASN A 166 -22.28 12.90 22.43
C ASN A 166 -21.15 11.91 22.08
N TYR A 167 -19.95 12.45 21.82
CA TYR A 167 -18.77 11.65 21.45
C TYR A 167 -18.37 10.61 22.50
N LYS A 168 -18.65 10.82 23.80
CA LYS A 168 -18.41 9.79 24.82
C LYS A 168 -19.28 8.54 24.60
N ARG A 169 -20.54 8.73 24.19
CA ARG A 169 -21.45 7.63 23.85
C ARG A 169 -21.03 6.96 22.53
N ILE A 170 -20.62 7.76 21.55
CA ILE A 170 -20.12 7.25 20.27
C ILE A 170 -18.91 6.34 20.50
N PHE A 171 -17.87 6.81 21.21
CA PHE A 171 -16.68 6.00 21.48
C PHE A 171 -17.00 4.69 22.24
N ARG A 172 -17.97 4.72 23.16
CA ARG A 172 -18.38 3.53 23.92
C ARG A 172 -18.98 2.44 23.02
N ILE A 173 -19.58 2.82 21.90
CA ILE A 173 -20.20 1.91 20.93
C ILE A 173 -19.23 1.58 19.79
N GLU A 174 -18.52 2.58 19.29
CA GLU A 174 -17.57 2.48 18.17
C GLU A 174 -16.40 1.54 18.51
N ILE A 175 -15.72 1.73 19.64
CA ILE A 175 -14.55 0.93 20.02
C ILE A 175 -14.86 -0.59 20.04
N PRO A 176 -15.92 -1.08 20.73
CA PRO A 176 -16.21 -2.51 20.71
C PRO A 176 -16.63 -3.00 19.32
N ILE A 177 -17.33 -2.20 18.51
CA ILE A 177 -17.66 -2.57 17.13
C ILE A 177 -16.39 -2.73 16.29
N LEU A 178 -15.48 -1.76 16.34
CA LEU A 178 -14.21 -1.83 15.60
C LEU A 178 -13.36 -3.02 16.06
N LEU A 179 -13.36 -3.32 17.37
CA LEU A 179 -12.65 -4.46 17.94
C LEU A 179 -13.27 -5.79 17.50
N ILE A 180 -14.60 -5.91 17.47
CA ILE A 180 -15.30 -7.10 16.95
C ILE A 180 -15.00 -7.28 15.46
N ILE A 181 -15.06 -6.21 14.66
CA ILE A 181 -14.72 -6.26 13.23
C ILE A 181 -13.28 -6.73 13.05
N PHE A 182 -12.33 -6.16 13.80
CA PHE A 182 -10.93 -6.55 13.76
C PHE A 182 -10.73 -8.03 14.12
N LEU A 183 -11.28 -8.48 15.26
CA LEU A 183 -11.19 -9.88 15.70
C LEU A 183 -11.83 -10.83 14.68
N SER A 184 -13.03 -10.50 14.16
CA SER A 184 -13.68 -11.32 13.15
C SER A 184 -12.84 -11.45 11.88
N GLY A 185 -12.21 -10.36 11.42
CA GLY A 185 -11.29 -10.36 10.29
C GLY A 185 -10.09 -11.26 10.52
N THR A 186 -9.49 -11.20 11.72
CA THR A 186 -8.34 -12.07 12.07
C THR A 186 -8.71 -13.55 12.12
N LEU A 187 -9.89 -13.90 12.66
CA LEU A 187 -10.35 -15.29 12.74
C LEU A 187 -10.64 -15.87 11.35
N PHE A 188 -11.28 -15.09 10.48
CA PHE A 188 -11.50 -15.46 9.08
C PHE A 188 -10.18 -15.67 8.32
N PHE A 189 -9.17 -14.84 8.58
CA PHE A 189 -7.85 -14.98 7.96
C PHE A 189 -7.07 -16.19 8.48
N SER A 190 -7.13 -16.45 9.80
CA SER A 190 -6.45 -17.62 10.41
C SER A 190 -7.11 -18.96 10.06
N GLY A 191 -8.42 -18.95 9.78
CA GLY A 191 -9.20 -20.15 9.46
C GLY A 191 -9.17 -20.55 7.98
N ASN A 192 -8.52 -19.75 7.11
CA ASN A 192 -8.50 -19.99 5.67
C ASN A 192 -7.24 -20.79 5.27
N PRO A 193 -7.34 -22.10 4.96
CA PRO A 193 -6.18 -22.94 4.62
C PRO A 193 -5.49 -22.54 3.31
N ALA A 194 -6.10 -21.66 2.50
CA ALA A 194 -5.52 -21.08 1.30
C ALA A 194 -4.39 -20.06 1.60
N ALA A 195 -4.44 -19.36 2.74
CA ALA A 195 -3.42 -18.38 3.11
C ALA A 195 -2.14 -19.06 3.62
N SER A 196 -2.27 -20.16 4.39
CA SER A 196 -1.15 -20.95 4.91
C SER A 196 -0.42 -21.74 3.83
N SER A 197 -1.14 -22.19 2.79
CA SER A 197 -0.56 -22.94 1.66
C SER A 197 0.32 -22.05 0.76
N GLN A 198 -0.01 -20.77 0.58
CA GLN A 198 0.83 -19.83 -0.18
C GLN A 198 2.17 -19.51 0.51
N VAL A 199 2.21 -19.44 1.85
CA VAL A 199 3.48 -19.22 2.59
C VAL A 199 4.37 -20.46 2.51
N ALA A 200 3.79 -21.66 2.61
CA ALA A 200 4.53 -22.91 2.48
C ALA A 200 5.13 -23.09 1.07
N ASP A 201 4.36 -22.73 0.03
CA ASP A 201 4.78 -22.84 -1.37
C ASP A 201 5.91 -21.87 -1.72
N VAL A 202 5.87 -20.62 -1.22
CA VAL A 202 6.95 -19.63 -1.40
C VAL A 202 8.22 -20.03 -0.64
N GLN A 203 8.11 -20.58 0.58
CA GLN A 203 9.27 -21.07 1.34
C GLN A 203 9.93 -22.30 0.70
N GLN A 204 9.19 -23.03 -0.15
CA GLN A 204 9.69 -24.18 -0.90
C GLN A 204 10.29 -23.82 -2.26
N ARG A 205 10.20 -22.56 -2.72
CA ARG A 205 10.85 -22.11 -3.95
C ARG A 205 12.20 -21.46 -3.66
N VAL A 206 13.26 -22.00 -4.28
CA VAL A 206 14.60 -21.38 -4.27
C VAL A 206 14.76 -20.62 -5.58
N LEU A 207 14.75 -19.30 -5.52
CA LEU A 207 15.04 -18.45 -6.69
C LEU A 207 16.49 -18.62 -7.09
N LEU A 208 16.72 -18.81 -8.39
CA LEU A 208 18.05 -18.85 -8.98
C LEU A 208 18.47 -17.42 -9.33
N GLU A 209 19.76 -17.14 -9.23
CA GLU A 209 20.30 -15.84 -9.62
C GLU A 209 20.15 -15.64 -11.13
N ASN A 210 19.61 -14.49 -11.50
CA ASN A 210 19.42 -14.13 -12.90
C ASN A 210 20.79 -13.89 -13.55
N GLN A 211 20.99 -14.49 -14.72
CA GLN A 211 22.20 -14.31 -15.53
C GLN A 211 21.80 -13.71 -16.87
N GLU A 212 22.51 -12.67 -17.28
CA GLU A 212 22.35 -12.07 -18.61
C GLU A 212 23.64 -12.21 -19.40
N VAL A 213 23.52 -12.71 -20.63
CA VAL A 213 24.63 -12.87 -21.56
C VAL A 213 24.27 -12.21 -22.87
N GLN A 214 25.20 -11.42 -23.40
CA GLN A 214 25.07 -10.74 -24.69
C GLN A 214 26.19 -11.17 -25.62
N GLY A 215 25.85 -11.43 -26.88
CA GLY A 215 26.83 -11.71 -27.93
C GLY A 215 26.20 -11.70 -29.32
N ASN A 216 26.95 -11.26 -30.33
CA ASN A 216 26.54 -11.30 -31.74
C ASN A 216 25.14 -10.71 -32.03
N GLY A 217 24.75 -9.64 -31.33
CA GLY A 217 23.45 -8.99 -31.53
C GLY A 217 22.25 -9.72 -30.89
N ILE A 218 22.51 -10.68 -30.01
CA ILE A 218 21.49 -11.42 -29.24
C ILE A 218 21.72 -11.17 -27.75
N TRP A 219 20.64 -10.92 -27.02
CA TRP A 219 20.62 -10.83 -25.56
C TRP A 219 19.80 -11.99 -25.00
N VAL A 220 20.40 -12.72 -24.08
CA VAL A 220 19.77 -13.86 -23.40
C VAL A 220 19.76 -13.59 -21.91
N GLY A 221 18.57 -13.44 -21.34
CA GLY A 221 18.34 -13.42 -19.90
C GLY A 221 17.84 -14.77 -19.43
N ILE A 222 18.47 -15.36 -18.41
CA ILE A 222 18.07 -16.62 -17.80
C ILE A 222 17.82 -16.36 -16.33
N GLY A 223 16.56 -16.45 -15.93
CA GLY A 223 16.15 -16.59 -14.53
C GLY A 223 15.62 -17.99 -14.27
N GLY A 224 15.33 -18.30 -13.02
CA GLY A 224 14.67 -19.56 -12.70
C GLY A 224 14.36 -19.74 -11.24
N GLU A 225 13.70 -20.85 -10.95
CA GLU A 225 13.33 -21.25 -9.60
C GLU A 225 13.38 -22.77 -9.45
N TYR A 226 13.80 -23.23 -8.28
CA TYR A 226 13.70 -24.63 -7.89
C TYR A 226 12.55 -24.80 -6.90
N GLN A 227 11.52 -25.54 -7.32
CA GLN A 227 10.34 -25.84 -6.52
C GLN A 227 10.58 -27.14 -5.72
N ARG A 228 11.03 -27.02 -4.46
CA ARG A 228 11.38 -28.17 -3.60
C ARG A 228 10.23 -29.14 -3.40
N ALA A 229 8.98 -28.65 -3.36
CA ALA A 229 7.78 -29.47 -3.16
C ALA A 229 7.54 -30.46 -4.31
N GLN A 230 7.82 -30.01 -5.54
CA GLN A 230 7.53 -30.75 -6.78
C GLN A 230 8.79 -31.38 -7.37
N GLY A 231 9.98 -31.07 -6.82
CA GLY A 231 11.26 -31.49 -7.38
C GLY A 231 11.52 -30.92 -8.77
N MET A 232 10.86 -29.80 -9.12
CA MET A 232 10.92 -29.22 -10.46
C MET A 232 11.85 -28.00 -10.51
N LEU A 233 12.65 -27.94 -11.57
CA LEU A 233 13.55 -26.83 -11.86
C LEU A 233 13.00 -26.07 -13.07
N MET A 234 12.56 -24.85 -12.85
CA MET A 234 11.96 -23.99 -13.87
C MET A 234 12.96 -22.93 -14.30
N PHE A 235 13.13 -22.74 -15.61
CA PHE A 235 13.95 -21.69 -16.17
C PHE A 235 13.09 -20.75 -17.01
N ASN A 236 13.17 -19.46 -16.70
CA ASN A 236 12.58 -18.39 -17.49
C ASN A 236 13.66 -17.85 -18.42
N ILE A 237 13.56 -18.19 -19.70
CA ILE A 237 14.54 -17.79 -20.71
C ILE A 237 13.90 -16.69 -21.57
N LYS A 238 14.52 -15.50 -21.56
CA LYS A 238 14.15 -14.37 -22.41
C LYS A 238 15.25 -14.16 -23.44
N ILE A 239 14.89 -14.23 -24.72
CA ILE A 239 15.81 -13.98 -25.83
C ILE A 239 15.30 -12.77 -26.60
N THR A 240 16.18 -11.82 -26.89
CA THR A 240 15.88 -10.67 -27.74
C THR A 240 16.99 -10.46 -28.77
N THR A 241 16.62 -9.98 -29.96
CA THR A 241 17.55 -9.66 -31.06
C THR A 241 17.03 -8.43 -31.81
N HIS A 242 17.92 -7.65 -32.43
CA HIS A 242 17.56 -6.54 -33.31
C HIS A 242 17.43 -6.94 -34.78
N SER A 243 17.88 -8.15 -35.15
CA SER A 243 17.78 -8.67 -36.53
C SER A 243 17.78 -10.19 -36.55
N GLY A 244 16.93 -10.80 -37.38
CA GLY A 244 16.85 -12.25 -37.58
C GLY A 244 15.69 -12.92 -36.83
N SER A 245 15.40 -14.17 -37.22
CA SER A 245 14.39 -15.01 -36.57
C SER A 245 14.98 -15.71 -35.34
N LEU A 246 14.18 -15.83 -34.27
CA LEU A 246 14.53 -16.55 -33.03
C LEU A 246 13.87 -17.94 -32.99
N ASP A 247 13.78 -18.61 -34.14
CA ASP A 247 13.08 -19.89 -34.30
C ASP A 247 13.90 -21.09 -33.80
N PHE A 248 14.20 -21.11 -32.51
CA PHE A 248 14.98 -22.17 -31.89
C PHE A 248 14.09 -23.13 -31.08
N ARG A 249 14.27 -24.43 -31.32
CA ARG A 249 13.75 -25.49 -30.46
C ARG A 249 14.61 -25.61 -29.22
N LEU A 250 14.36 -24.76 -28.23
CA LEU A 250 15.17 -24.69 -27.00
C LEU A 250 15.21 -26.01 -26.24
N ASP A 251 14.15 -26.83 -26.31
CA ASP A 251 14.13 -28.20 -25.78
C ASP A 251 15.14 -29.15 -26.44
N LYS A 252 15.58 -28.86 -27.67
CA LYS A 252 16.52 -29.67 -28.44
C LYS A 252 17.95 -29.17 -28.41
N ILE A 253 18.14 -27.87 -28.21
CA ILE A 253 19.48 -27.23 -28.26
C ILE A 253 20.03 -26.84 -26.88
N SER A 254 19.18 -26.82 -25.84
CA SER A 254 19.64 -26.54 -24.48
C SER A 254 20.22 -27.79 -23.83
N THR A 255 21.25 -27.60 -23.00
CA THR A 255 21.82 -28.65 -22.16
C THR A 255 21.97 -28.12 -20.76
N LEU A 256 21.34 -28.78 -19.80
CA LEU A 256 21.55 -28.49 -18.39
C LEU A 256 22.82 -29.21 -17.91
N LYS A 257 23.74 -28.46 -17.28
CA LYS A 257 24.91 -29.03 -16.60
C LYS A 257 24.88 -28.65 -15.13
N ILE A 258 25.07 -29.63 -14.25
CA ILE A 258 25.27 -29.39 -12.81
C ILE A 258 26.68 -29.86 -12.46
N ASN A 259 27.47 -28.97 -11.83
CA ASN A 259 28.88 -29.23 -11.50
C ASN A 259 29.70 -29.73 -12.70
N GLY A 260 29.47 -29.14 -13.87
CA GLY A 260 30.15 -29.48 -15.12
C GLY A 260 29.67 -30.79 -15.80
N ARG A 261 28.77 -31.55 -15.17
CA ARG A 261 28.23 -32.80 -15.73
C ARG A 261 26.89 -32.55 -16.43
N PRO A 262 26.72 -32.97 -17.68
CA PRO A 262 25.44 -32.86 -18.37
C PRO A 262 24.39 -33.74 -17.66
N ILE A 263 23.21 -33.18 -17.48
CA ILE A 263 22.06 -33.89 -16.91
C ILE A 263 21.00 -34.01 -18.00
N SER A 264 20.52 -35.24 -18.19
CA SER A 264 19.37 -35.53 -19.05
C SER A 264 18.14 -35.74 -18.16
N LEU A 265 17.31 -34.71 -18.03
CA LEU A 265 15.99 -34.78 -17.41
C LEU A 265 14.92 -34.66 -18.49
N PRO A 266 13.70 -35.15 -18.28
CA PRO A 266 12.57 -34.81 -19.15
C PRO A 266 12.39 -33.29 -19.13
N VAL A 267 12.64 -32.64 -20.28
CA VAL A 267 12.48 -31.20 -20.45
C VAL A 267 11.16 -30.94 -21.17
N THR A 268 10.29 -30.13 -20.56
CA THR A 268 9.11 -29.58 -21.20
C THR A 268 9.31 -28.10 -21.43
N TRP A 269 8.95 -27.61 -22.61
CA TRP A 269 9.00 -26.19 -22.95
C TRP A 269 7.58 -25.66 -23.05
N GLU A 270 7.28 -24.62 -22.28
CA GLU A 270 6.00 -23.92 -22.32
C GLU A 270 6.26 -22.43 -22.57
N GLY A 271 5.89 -21.96 -23.75
CA GLY A 271 6.16 -20.61 -24.22
C GLY A 271 5.60 -20.40 -25.63
N SER A 272 5.55 -19.15 -26.07
CA SER A 272 5.08 -18.82 -27.42
C SER A 272 5.80 -19.67 -28.47
N PRO A 273 5.09 -20.22 -29.48
CA PRO A 273 5.76 -20.89 -30.59
C PRO A 273 6.75 -19.91 -31.23
N PRO A 274 7.91 -20.38 -31.70
CA PRO A 274 8.86 -19.51 -32.36
C PRO A 274 8.23 -18.95 -33.65
N GLY A 275 8.28 -17.62 -33.82
CA GLY A 275 7.81 -16.95 -35.03
C GLY A 275 6.52 -16.15 -34.83
N GLY A 276 6.64 -14.99 -34.19
CA GLY A 276 5.64 -13.92 -34.30
C GLY A 276 6.30 -12.69 -34.89
N HIS A 277 5.93 -12.31 -36.11
CA HIS A 277 6.24 -11.00 -36.66
C HIS A 277 5.71 -9.92 -35.71
N HIS A 278 6.54 -8.91 -35.44
CA HIS A 278 6.03 -7.57 -35.14
C HIS A 278 5.17 -7.07 -36.30
#